data_AF-A0A7C6SCE5-F1
#
_entry.id   AF-A0A7C6SCE5-F1
#
_cell.length_a   1.000
_cell.length_b   1.000
_cell.length_c   1.000
_cell.angle_alpha   90.00
_cell.angle_beta   90.00
_cell.angle_gamma   90.00
#
_symmetry.space_group_name_H-M   'P 1'
#
loop_
_entity.id
_entity.type
_entity.pdbx_description
1 polymer ?
#
loop_
_entity_poly.entity_id
_entity_poly.type
_entity_poly.pdbx_seq_one_letter_code
_entity_poly.pdbx_strand_id
1 'polypeptide(L)'
;EYTFSLNVKEVSEEEYINLVVENFEIPEEVKASIELPYNLSGVGVLWYSSHPDVLTKDGEYKYPTEDTLVELKATFLYSGIEIEKTYNVLVKAMTNQDKFELAIKDINLPEVLTTNLVLPTKFQFGIVASWKSTNPDILTDDGFITLTQNVQEVSLILTLSLGEDIMEKEFKFKTETINANEVFVNNHIFVDYATNFKNTNFNNLTLEGDRAVLTTGKTEGSYESPIFKANNFKTLVGSWAAISNTKTTAELQVRVRVDGVWSKYFSYGSFGLGLENKMFDQSDTVAKLDDDIIFINNNKTADAFQYKVILKRDTPSDQSAKLSLVAITLEIPDYVYNVDISNLPSKVEYDLPNLYQIDVPGIGDSICSPTSAAMMLMYHGHEFSDKELPHRESAKLLREYNSGIYGNWVFNTVGMSAFGENTYVQRIYSFEELLHHLATVGPVALSIRGNTGRYNTNGHLLVVSGYEITPSGRNILVHDPNLPEVEYKYSESIFNNITRNVIYVMEAKK
;
A
#
# COMPACT_ATOMS: atom_id res chain seq x y z
N GLU A 1 10.01 -5.54 83.02
CA GLU A 1 9.94 -6.37 81.80
C GLU A 1 8.93 -7.48 82.05
N TYR A 2 7.95 -7.66 81.16
CA TYR A 2 7.06 -8.82 81.20
C TYR A 2 7.59 -9.83 80.19
N THR A 3 8.07 -10.97 80.69
CA THR A 3 8.47 -12.11 79.85
C THR A 3 7.22 -12.94 79.58
N PHE A 4 6.78 -12.98 78.33
CA PHE A 4 5.72 -13.90 77.91
C PHE A 4 6.37 -15.23 77.49
N SER A 5 5.95 -16.32 78.14
CA SER A 5 6.30 -17.67 77.72
C SER A 5 5.24 -18.16 76.75
N LEU A 6 5.56 -18.18 75.46
CA LEU A 6 4.72 -18.80 74.45
C LEU A 6 5.07 -20.30 74.39
N ASN A 7 4.21 -21.15 74.94
CA ASN A 7 4.25 -22.59 74.66
C ASN A 7 3.63 -22.79 73.28
N VAL A 8 4.45 -22.81 72.24
CA VAL A 8 4.02 -23.27 70.91
C VAL A 8 3.96 -24.80 70.99
N LYS A 9 2.76 -25.36 70.91
CA LYS A 9 2.59 -26.80 70.75
C LYS A 9 3.27 -27.20 69.45
N GLU A 10 4.19 -28.16 69.49
CA GLU A 10 4.83 -28.68 68.28
C GLU A 10 3.72 -29.29 67.41
N VAL A 11 3.40 -28.62 66.30
CA VAL A 11 2.45 -29.09 65.30
C VAL A 11 3.17 -30.19 64.55
N SER A 12 2.63 -31.41 64.57
CA SER A 12 3.20 -32.50 63.77
C SER A 12 3.20 -32.14 62.28
N GLU A 13 4.11 -32.72 61.50
CA GLU A 13 4.18 -32.48 60.05
C GLU A 13 2.84 -32.78 59.36
N GLU A 14 2.12 -33.78 59.87
CA GLU A 14 0.76 -34.16 59.43
C GLU A 14 -0.30 -33.12 59.80
N GLU A 15 -0.29 -32.58 61.02
CA GLU A 15 -1.19 -31.49 61.41
C GLU A 15 -0.91 -30.20 60.62
N TYR A 16 0.36 -29.94 60.27
CA TYR A 16 0.75 -28.77 59.48
C TYR A 16 0.25 -28.84 58.03
N ILE A 17 0.51 -29.94 57.32
CA ILE A 17 0.03 -30.11 55.94
C ILE A 17 -1.50 -30.10 55.87
N ASN A 18 -2.20 -30.74 56.82
CA ASN A 18 -3.66 -30.70 56.90
C ASN A 18 -4.18 -29.26 57.08
N LEU A 19 -3.56 -28.46 57.95
CA LEU A 19 -3.93 -27.06 58.15
C LEU A 19 -3.73 -26.23 56.86
N VAL A 20 -2.65 -26.46 56.12
CA VAL A 20 -2.40 -25.78 54.84
C VAL A 20 -3.44 -26.16 53.79
N VAL A 21 -3.78 -27.46 53.70
CA VAL A 21 -4.78 -27.99 52.76
C VAL A 21 -6.19 -27.51 53.08
N GLU A 22 -6.57 -27.46 54.36
CA GLU A 22 -7.90 -27.01 54.80
C GLU A 22 -8.14 -25.53 54.51
N ASN A 23 -7.13 -24.69 54.74
CA ASN A 23 -7.24 -23.24 54.55
C ASN A 23 -7.07 -22.78 53.09
N PHE A 24 -6.64 -23.67 52.18
CA PHE A 24 -6.50 -23.33 50.77
C PHE A 24 -7.79 -23.58 49.99
N GLU A 25 -8.33 -22.50 49.46
CA GLU A 25 -9.53 -22.45 48.62
C GLU A 25 -9.19 -21.83 47.27
N ILE A 26 -9.91 -22.27 46.24
CA ILE A 26 -9.91 -21.67 44.91
C ILE A 26 -11.36 -21.33 44.52
N PRO A 27 -11.59 -20.45 43.54
CA PRO A 27 -12.94 -20.10 43.11
C PRO A 27 -13.72 -21.32 42.61
N GLU A 28 -14.99 -21.45 43.01
CA GLU A 28 -15.89 -22.51 42.53
C GLU A 28 -16.40 -22.25 41.10
N GLU A 29 -16.39 -21.00 40.65
CA GLU A 29 -16.76 -20.59 39.29
C GLU A 29 -15.70 -19.63 38.73
N VAL A 30 -15.30 -19.84 37.46
CA VAL A 30 -14.31 -18.97 36.79
C VAL A 30 -14.75 -18.60 35.37
N LYS A 31 -14.40 -17.37 34.97
CA LYS A 31 -14.61 -16.82 33.60
C LYS A 31 -13.31 -16.35 32.94
N ALA A 32 -12.17 -16.60 33.61
CA ALA A 32 -10.85 -16.17 33.20
C ALA A 32 -9.79 -17.08 33.87
N SER A 33 -8.53 -16.92 33.49
CA SER A 33 -7.41 -17.64 34.10
C SER A 33 -7.33 -17.35 35.61
N ILE A 34 -6.92 -18.35 36.38
CA ILE A 34 -6.70 -18.27 37.83
C ILE A 34 -5.25 -18.59 38.15
N GLU A 35 -4.74 -18.04 39.25
CA GLU A 35 -3.39 -18.37 39.71
C GLU A 35 -3.41 -19.65 40.53
N LEU A 36 -2.68 -20.67 40.07
CA LEU A 36 -2.50 -21.93 40.79
C LEU A 36 -1.07 -22.00 41.35
N PRO A 37 -0.89 -21.99 42.69
CA PRO A 37 0.44 -21.97 43.29
C PRO A 37 1.11 -23.35 43.19
N TYR A 38 2.42 -23.37 42.96
CA TYR A 38 3.25 -24.58 43.07
C TYR A 38 3.87 -24.76 44.47
N ASN A 39 3.74 -23.75 45.33
CA ASN A 39 4.16 -23.78 46.72
C ASN A 39 3.21 -22.95 47.58
N LEU A 40 2.80 -23.50 48.72
CA LEU A 40 1.97 -22.85 49.72
C LEU A 40 2.63 -22.99 51.08
N SER A 41 3.22 -21.91 51.60
CA SER A 41 3.86 -21.90 52.92
C SER A 41 4.89 -23.04 53.11
N GLY A 42 5.68 -23.36 52.09
CA GLY A 42 6.67 -24.44 52.14
C GLY A 42 6.13 -25.84 51.79
N VAL A 43 4.83 -25.99 51.58
CA VAL A 43 4.20 -27.20 51.02
C VAL A 43 4.24 -27.13 49.50
N GLY A 44 4.81 -28.14 48.84
CA GLY A 44 4.80 -28.23 47.37
C GLY A 44 3.41 -28.61 46.86
N VAL A 45 2.99 -28.07 45.72
CA VAL A 45 1.68 -28.37 45.13
C VAL A 45 1.86 -28.76 43.67
N LEU A 46 1.32 -29.91 43.29
CA LEU A 46 1.24 -30.38 41.91
C LEU A 46 -0.21 -30.40 41.46
N TRP A 47 -0.46 -29.89 40.26
CA TRP A 47 -1.80 -29.73 39.72
C TRP A 47 -2.07 -30.67 38.55
N TYR A 48 -3.28 -31.21 38.53
CA TYR A 48 -3.87 -31.92 37.42
C TYR A 48 -5.22 -31.29 37.07
N SER A 49 -5.53 -31.22 35.77
CA SER A 49 -6.83 -30.81 35.27
C SER A 49 -7.46 -31.93 34.46
N SER A 50 -8.73 -32.22 34.73
CA SER A 50 -9.55 -33.16 33.95
C SER A 50 -9.84 -32.67 32.53
N HIS A 51 -9.87 -31.34 32.32
CA HIS A 51 -10.20 -30.70 31.03
C HIS A 51 -9.17 -29.59 30.71
N PRO A 52 -7.91 -29.95 30.38
CA PRO A 52 -6.85 -28.99 30.10
C PRO A 52 -7.05 -28.17 28.82
N ASP A 53 -8.04 -28.53 28.02
CA ASP A 53 -8.55 -27.79 26.86
C ASP A 53 -9.48 -26.64 27.24
N VAL A 54 -10.00 -26.60 28.48
CA VAL A 54 -10.87 -25.55 29.01
C VAL A 54 -10.20 -24.74 30.13
N LEU A 55 -9.53 -25.42 31.07
CA LEU A 55 -8.72 -24.83 32.13
C LEU A 55 -7.49 -25.70 32.38
N THR A 56 -6.29 -25.17 32.10
CA THR A 56 -5.05 -25.97 32.22
C THR A 56 -4.68 -26.23 33.68
N LYS A 57 -3.78 -27.20 33.90
CA LYS A 57 -3.17 -27.44 35.22
C LYS A 57 -2.39 -26.24 35.78
N ASP A 58 -2.05 -25.26 34.93
CA ASP A 58 -1.34 -24.06 35.33
C ASP A 58 -2.32 -22.87 35.55
N GLY A 59 -3.64 -23.13 35.44
CA GLY A 59 -4.70 -22.16 35.68
C GLY A 59 -5.07 -21.31 34.46
N GLU A 60 -4.58 -21.65 33.27
CA GLU A 60 -4.87 -20.92 32.03
C GLU A 60 -6.27 -21.28 31.49
N TYR A 61 -7.12 -20.27 31.31
CA TYR A 61 -8.46 -20.41 30.73
C TYR A 61 -8.42 -20.44 29.19
N LYS A 62 -9.18 -21.36 28.57
CA LYS A 62 -9.13 -21.64 27.13
C LYS A 62 -10.48 -21.55 26.41
N TYR A 63 -11.27 -20.52 26.74
CA TYR A 63 -12.46 -20.09 25.97
C TYR A 63 -13.44 -21.22 25.61
N PRO A 64 -13.97 -21.99 26.59
CA PRO A 64 -14.97 -23.02 26.31
C PRO A 64 -16.23 -22.44 25.66
N THR A 65 -16.87 -23.27 24.84
CA THR A 65 -18.13 -22.93 24.14
C THR A 65 -19.38 -23.23 24.97
N GLU A 66 -19.25 -24.03 26.02
CA GLU A 66 -20.29 -24.36 26.99
C GLU A 66 -19.73 -24.40 28.42
N ASP A 67 -20.59 -24.20 29.40
CA ASP A 67 -20.19 -24.31 30.80
C ASP A 67 -19.67 -25.72 31.08
N THR A 68 -18.42 -25.81 31.53
CA THR A 68 -17.74 -27.08 31.73
C THR A 68 -17.31 -27.20 33.19
N LEU A 69 -17.72 -28.27 33.85
CA LEU A 69 -17.23 -28.57 35.19
C LEU A 69 -15.85 -29.22 35.08
N VAL A 70 -14.82 -28.56 35.62
CA VAL A 70 -13.44 -29.03 35.61
C VAL A 70 -13.03 -29.46 37.02
N GLU A 71 -12.66 -30.73 37.15
CA GLU A 71 -11.98 -31.23 38.34
C GLU A 71 -10.50 -30.85 38.29
N LEU A 72 -10.07 -29.96 39.20
CA LEU A 72 -8.67 -29.65 39.47
C LEU A 72 -8.21 -30.45 40.69
N LYS A 73 -7.24 -31.33 40.50
CA LYS A 73 -6.67 -32.13 41.59
C LYS A 73 -5.33 -31.53 42.01
N ALA A 74 -5.25 -31.11 43.27
CA ALA A 74 -4.03 -30.64 43.89
C ALA A 74 -3.42 -31.74 44.77
N THR A 75 -2.17 -32.10 44.50
CA THR A 75 -1.36 -33.01 45.31
C THR A 75 -0.39 -32.17 46.13
N PHE A 76 -0.61 -32.11 47.44
CA PHE A 76 0.19 -31.37 48.41
C PHE A 76 1.28 -32.27 48.99
N LEU A 77 2.52 -31.78 49.02
CA LEU A 77 3.71 -32.53 49.38
C LEU A 77 4.49 -31.79 50.47
N TYR A 78 4.62 -32.40 51.64
CA TYR A 78 5.40 -31.85 52.76
C TYR A 78 6.05 -32.98 53.57
N SER A 79 7.37 -32.94 53.77
CA SER A 79 8.12 -33.93 54.57
C SER A 79 7.81 -35.41 54.26
N GLY A 80 7.52 -35.75 52.99
CA GLY A 80 7.19 -37.11 52.56
C GLY A 80 5.73 -37.53 52.78
N ILE A 81 4.88 -36.64 53.31
CA ILE A 81 3.43 -36.78 53.39
C ILE A 81 2.82 -36.22 52.10
N GLU A 82 1.84 -36.96 51.56
CA GLU A 82 1.08 -36.59 50.37
C GLU A 82 -0.41 -36.53 50.71
N ILE A 83 -1.04 -35.38 50.43
CA ILE A 83 -2.48 -35.20 50.56
C ILE A 83 -3.05 -34.72 49.22
N GLU A 84 -4.12 -35.36 48.77
CA GLU A 84 -4.83 -34.96 47.57
C GLU A 84 -6.15 -34.27 47.92
N LYS A 85 -6.40 -33.12 47.30
CA LYS A 85 -7.69 -32.42 47.38
C LYS A 85 -8.18 -32.13 45.96
N THR A 86 -9.45 -32.43 45.71
CA THR A 86 -10.10 -32.17 44.43
C THR A 86 -11.00 -30.95 44.56
N TYR A 87 -10.87 -30.03 43.60
CA TYR A 87 -11.69 -28.84 43.49
C TYR A 87 -12.54 -28.96 42.22
N ASN A 88 -13.85 -28.84 42.37
CA ASN A 88 -14.77 -28.80 41.23
C ASN A 88 -14.98 -27.33 40.85
N VAL A 89 -14.41 -26.93 39.72
CA VAL A 89 -14.48 -25.55 39.23
C VAL A 89 -15.41 -25.51 38.02
N LEU A 90 -16.51 -24.77 38.12
CA LEU A 90 -17.38 -24.49 36.98
C LEU A 90 -16.71 -23.42 36.10
N VAL A 91 -16.17 -23.84 34.97
CA VAL A 91 -15.59 -22.92 33.98
C VAL A 91 -16.69 -22.48 33.04
N LYS A 92 -17.02 -21.20 33.06
CA LYS A 92 -18.14 -20.67 32.27
C LYS A 92 -17.78 -20.50 30.80
N ALA A 93 -18.76 -20.77 29.94
CA ALA A 93 -18.69 -20.46 28.53
C ALA A 93 -18.47 -18.97 28.32
N MET A 94 -17.68 -18.64 27.30
CA MET A 94 -17.55 -17.25 26.89
C MET A 94 -18.79 -16.81 26.11
N THR A 95 -19.47 -15.76 26.58
CA THR A 95 -20.65 -15.23 25.91
C THR A 95 -20.25 -14.48 24.63
N ASN A 96 -21.17 -14.34 23.66
CA ASN A 96 -20.88 -13.54 22.47
C ASN A 96 -20.60 -12.06 22.81
N GLN A 97 -21.24 -11.54 23.87
CA GLN A 97 -20.93 -10.23 24.45
C GLN A 97 -19.45 -10.12 24.86
N ASP A 98 -18.93 -11.09 25.63
CA ASP A 98 -17.53 -11.09 26.07
C ASP A 98 -16.57 -11.16 24.87
N LYS A 99 -16.92 -11.95 23.84
CA LYS A 99 -16.12 -12.04 22.59
C LYS A 99 -16.08 -10.70 21.85
N PHE A 100 -17.20 -9.99 21.77
CA PHE A 100 -17.25 -8.67 21.15
C PHE A 100 -16.44 -7.64 21.94
N GLU A 101 -16.49 -7.66 23.27
CA GLU A 101 -15.69 -6.77 24.12
C GLU A 101 -14.18 -7.00 23.95
N LEU A 102 -13.76 -8.26 23.82
CA LEU A 102 -12.37 -8.61 23.48
C LEU A 102 -12.00 -8.08 22.09
N ALA A 103 -12.86 -8.28 21.08
CA ALA A 103 -12.62 -7.76 19.73
C ALA A 103 -12.47 -6.23 19.71
N ILE A 104 -13.30 -5.50 20.46
CA ILE A 104 -13.20 -4.03 20.57
C ILE A 104 -11.89 -3.62 21.26
N LYS A 105 -11.43 -4.35 22.27
CA LYS A 105 -10.19 -4.05 23.00
C LYS A 105 -8.95 -4.18 22.12
N ASP A 106 -8.99 -5.05 21.11
CA ASP A 106 -7.90 -5.25 20.16
C ASP A 106 -7.82 -4.14 19.09
N ILE A 107 -8.84 -3.27 18.99
CA ILE A 107 -8.88 -2.17 18.03
C ILE A 107 -8.06 -1.00 18.57
N ASN A 108 -6.97 -0.67 17.87
CA ASN A 108 -6.13 0.48 18.16
C ASN A 108 -6.33 1.56 17.09
N LEU A 109 -7.10 2.61 17.40
CA LEU A 109 -7.37 3.74 16.51
C LEU A 109 -6.95 5.06 17.17
N PRO A 110 -6.38 6.01 16.40
CA PRO A 110 -5.99 7.31 16.94
C PRO A 110 -7.20 8.20 17.23
N GLU A 111 -7.07 9.13 18.17
CA GLU A 111 -8.10 10.16 18.42
C GLU A 111 -8.10 11.29 17.36
N VAL A 112 -6.92 11.57 16.80
CA VAL A 112 -6.71 12.60 15.77
C VAL A 112 -6.26 11.94 14.47
N LEU A 113 -7.02 12.19 13.40
CA LEU A 113 -6.78 11.64 12.07
C LEU A 113 -5.83 12.53 11.28
N THR A 114 -4.68 11.97 10.95
CA THR A 114 -3.66 12.59 10.08
C THR A 114 -3.46 11.79 8.78
N THR A 115 -3.81 10.50 8.80
CA THR A 115 -3.73 9.55 7.68
C THR A 115 -4.97 8.64 7.66
N ASN A 116 -5.10 7.83 6.61
CA ASN A 116 -6.16 6.81 6.52
C ASN A 116 -6.09 5.80 7.66
N LEU A 117 -7.25 5.25 8.00
CA LEU A 117 -7.40 4.18 8.98
C LEU A 117 -7.37 2.81 8.31
N VAL A 118 -6.70 1.85 8.93
CA VAL A 118 -6.81 0.44 8.57
C VAL A 118 -7.90 -0.16 9.45
N LEU A 119 -9.04 -0.49 8.83
CA LEU A 119 -10.23 -0.94 9.54
C LEU A 119 -10.40 -2.47 9.45
N PRO A 120 -10.26 -3.23 10.54
CA PRO A 120 -10.44 -4.68 10.53
C PRO A 120 -11.89 -5.06 10.28
N THR A 121 -12.12 -6.05 9.41
CA THR A 121 -13.46 -6.58 9.08
C THR A 121 -13.68 -8.01 9.61
N LYS A 122 -12.65 -8.61 10.22
CA LYS A 122 -12.68 -9.95 10.80
C LYS A 122 -11.88 -9.98 12.09
N PHE A 123 -12.40 -10.67 13.09
CA PHE A 123 -11.78 -10.84 14.39
C PHE A 123 -11.73 -12.33 14.78
N GLN A 124 -11.18 -12.63 15.95
CA GLN A 124 -11.20 -13.98 16.51
C GLN A 124 -12.64 -14.50 16.69
N PHE A 125 -12.78 -15.80 16.94
CA PHE A 125 -14.08 -16.47 17.15
C PHE A 125 -15.05 -16.42 15.95
N GLY A 126 -14.56 -16.03 14.77
CA GLY A 126 -15.39 -15.91 13.56
C GLY A 126 -16.25 -14.65 13.52
N ILE A 127 -15.97 -13.66 14.37
CA ILE A 127 -16.66 -12.37 14.37
C ILE A 127 -16.37 -11.64 13.05
N VAL A 128 -17.43 -11.19 12.39
CA VAL A 128 -17.37 -10.35 11.20
C VAL A 128 -17.77 -8.93 11.58
N ALA A 129 -17.08 -7.95 11.00
CA ALA A 129 -17.26 -6.55 11.30
C ALA A 129 -17.54 -5.71 10.05
N SER A 130 -18.38 -4.70 10.21
CA SER A 130 -18.59 -3.63 9.23
C SER A 130 -18.44 -2.27 9.89
N TRP A 131 -18.02 -1.28 9.12
CA TRP A 131 -17.81 0.08 9.58
C TRP A 131 -18.75 1.04 8.83
N LYS A 132 -19.27 2.05 9.55
CA LYS A 132 -20.11 3.09 8.95
C LYS A 132 -19.72 4.46 9.46
N SER A 133 -19.42 5.37 8.55
CA SER A 133 -19.13 6.76 8.87
C SER A 133 -20.38 7.60 9.05
N THR A 134 -20.30 8.52 10.02
CA THR A 134 -21.29 9.59 10.20
C THR A 134 -21.11 10.73 9.20
N ASN A 135 -19.95 10.84 8.56
CA ASN A 135 -19.67 11.83 7.51
C ASN A 135 -18.67 11.27 6.47
N PRO A 136 -19.15 10.55 5.43
CA PRO A 136 -18.32 9.98 4.38
C PRO A 136 -17.47 10.97 3.58
N ASP A 137 -17.83 12.26 3.54
CA ASP A 137 -17.03 13.28 2.84
C ASP A 137 -15.70 13.58 3.58
N ILE A 138 -15.66 13.33 4.88
CA ILE A 138 -14.50 13.57 5.75
C ILE A 138 -13.76 12.28 6.12
N LEU A 139 -14.50 11.19 6.33
CA LEU A 139 -13.95 9.86 6.63
C LEU A 139 -14.87 8.83 6.00
N THR A 140 -14.41 8.06 5.02
CA THR A 140 -15.23 7.05 4.37
C THR A 140 -15.43 5.82 5.27
N ASP A 141 -16.39 4.96 4.90
CA ASP A 141 -16.63 3.67 5.57
C ASP A 141 -15.39 2.75 5.54
N ASP A 142 -14.53 2.91 4.53
CA ASP A 142 -13.27 2.17 4.36
C ASP A 142 -12.06 2.83 5.05
N GLY A 143 -12.26 3.95 5.76
CA GLY A 143 -11.20 4.61 6.53
C GLY A 143 -10.39 5.66 5.76
N PHE A 144 -10.83 6.07 4.56
CA PHE A 144 -10.18 7.14 3.80
C PHE A 144 -10.58 8.51 4.33
N ILE A 145 -9.60 9.34 4.70
CA ILE A 145 -9.84 10.67 5.27
C ILE A 145 -9.84 11.78 4.22
N THR A 146 -10.46 12.93 4.52
CA THR A 146 -10.30 14.19 3.77
C THR A 146 -9.98 15.30 4.76
N LEU A 147 -8.74 15.82 4.72
CA LEU A 147 -8.34 16.94 5.57
C LEU A 147 -8.80 18.27 4.98
N THR A 148 -9.22 19.19 5.86
CA THR A 148 -9.66 20.54 5.48
C THR A 148 -8.91 21.60 6.28
N GLN A 149 -9.19 22.89 6.04
CA GLN A 149 -8.57 23.98 6.78
C GLN A 149 -9.14 24.13 8.21
N ASN A 150 -10.24 23.45 8.53
CA ASN A 150 -10.88 23.48 9.84
C ASN A 150 -10.96 22.07 10.43
N VAL A 151 -10.77 21.95 11.74
CA VAL A 151 -10.96 20.67 12.45
C VAL A 151 -12.37 20.16 12.19
N GLN A 152 -12.50 18.92 11.72
CA GLN A 152 -13.76 18.22 11.59
C GLN A 152 -13.90 17.21 12.71
N GLU A 153 -15.10 17.06 13.23
CA GLU A 153 -15.46 15.97 14.15
C GLU A 153 -16.28 14.94 13.36
N VAL A 154 -15.84 13.68 13.37
CA VAL A 154 -16.47 12.57 12.64
C VAL A 154 -16.42 11.32 13.49
N SER A 155 -17.27 10.34 13.20
CA SER A 155 -17.29 9.08 13.95
C SER A 155 -17.49 7.90 13.02
N LEU A 156 -16.92 6.76 13.40
CA LEU A 156 -17.21 5.47 12.78
C LEU A 156 -18.01 4.61 13.75
N ILE A 157 -19.09 4.02 13.26
CA ILE A 157 -19.88 3.01 13.95
C ILE A 157 -19.37 1.65 13.48
N LEU A 158 -18.74 0.92 14.39
CA LEU A 158 -18.39 -0.48 14.21
C LEU A 158 -19.61 -1.33 14.53
N THR A 159 -20.00 -2.21 13.63
CA THR A 159 -20.98 -3.28 13.88
C THR A 159 -20.26 -4.62 13.86
N LEU A 160 -20.20 -5.30 15.00
CA LEU A 160 -19.71 -6.68 15.13
C LEU A 160 -20.87 -7.65 15.04
N SER A 161 -20.66 -8.79 14.38
CA SER A 161 -21.66 -9.84 14.20
C SER A 161 -21.06 -11.22 14.43
N LEU A 162 -21.83 -12.08 15.11
CA LEU A 162 -21.50 -13.49 15.32
C LEU A 162 -22.80 -14.31 15.38
N GLY A 163 -23.13 -14.97 14.28
CA GLY A 163 -24.45 -15.59 14.13
C GLY A 163 -25.54 -14.52 13.99
N GLU A 164 -26.57 -14.57 14.84
CA GLU A 164 -27.64 -13.57 14.89
C GLU A 164 -27.35 -12.43 15.86
N ASP A 165 -26.35 -12.58 16.75
CA ASP A 165 -25.98 -11.55 17.72
C ASP A 165 -25.17 -10.45 17.05
N ILE A 166 -25.47 -9.20 17.41
CA ILE A 166 -24.76 -8.01 16.95
C ILE A 166 -24.40 -7.10 18.13
N MET A 167 -23.30 -6.36 17.98
CA MET A 167 -22.91 -5.27 18.88
C MET A 167 -22.45 -4.08 18.07
N GLU A 168 -22.85 -2.88 18.48
CA GLU A 168 -22.36 -1.64 17.89
C GLU A 168 -21.47 -0.86 18.85
N LYS A 169 -20.43 -0.23 18.31
CA LYS A 169 -19.53 0.66 19.05
C LYS A 169 -19.18 1.88 18.21
N GLU A 170 -19.43 3.06 18.74
CA GLU A 170 -19.02 4.33 18.13
C GLU A 170 -17.58 4.70 18.53
N PHE A 171 -16.76 5.04 17.54
CA PHE A 171 -15.43 5.63 17.69
C PHE A 171 -15.47 7.07 17.18
N LYS A 172 -15.01 8.03 17.98
CA LYS A 172 -15.05 9.46 17.68
C LYS A 172 -13.67 9.98 17.35
N PHE A 173 -13.59 10.85 16.35
CA PHE A 173 -12.35 11.34 15.79
C PHE A 173 -12.40 12.85 15.58
N LYS A 174 -11.22 13.47 15.64
CA LYS A 174 -10.98 14.81 15.12
C LYS A 174 -10.00 14.76 13.96
N THR A 175 -10.17 15.56 12.92
CA THR A 175 -9.16 15.65 11.85
C THR A 175 -8.08 16.67 12.19
N GLU A 176 -6.85 16.42 11.73
CA GLU A 176 -5.86 17.49 11.57
C GLU A 176 -6.35 18.53 10.52
N THR A 177 -5.70 19.68 10.48
CA THR A 177 -5.97 20.73 9.49
C THR A 177 -4.82 20.88 8.50
N ILE A 178 -5.15 21.18 7.26
CA ILE A 178 -4.17 21.64 6.26
C ILE A 178 -4.07 23.16 6.22
N ASN A 179 -2.93 23.67 5.78
CA ASN A 179 -2.72 25.11 5.63
C ASN A 179 -3.57 25.69 4.50
N ALA A 180 -3.85 26.99 4.54
CA ALA A 180 -4.69 27.65 3.53
C ALA A 180 -4.13 27.60 2.09
N ASN A 181 -2.82 27.39 1.95
CA ASN A 181 -2.12 27.25 0.67
C ASN A 181 -1.90 25.78 0.26
N GLU A 182 -2.41 24.82 1.03
CA GLU A 182 -2.31 23.39 0.77
C GLU A 182 -3.59 22.86 0.13
N VAL A 183 -3.43 21.81 -0.67
CA VAL A 183 -4.51 20.95 -1.19
C VAL A 183 -4.25 19.54 -0.68
N PHE A 184 -5.26 18.89 -0.12
CA PHE A 184 -5.10 17.53 0.37
C PHE A 184 -5.30 16.50 -0.75
N VAL A 185 -4.38 15.53 -0.84
CA VAL A 185 -4.40 14.43 -1.80
C VAL A 185 -4.42 13.13 -1.01
N ASN A 186 -5.57 12.48 -0.99
CA ASN A 186 -5.74 11.19 -0.32
C ASN A 186 -5.72 10.01 -1.29
N ASN A 187 -4.64 9.87 -2.04
CA ASN A 187 -4.46 8.73 -2.94
C ASN A 187 -2.98 8.42 -3.14
N HIS A 188 -2.66 7.21 -3.60
CA HIS A 188 -1.30 6.81 -3.95
C HIS A 188 -0.87 7.27 -5.35
N ILE A 189 -1.81 7.80 -6.15
CA ILE A 189 -1.60 8.43 -7.45
C ILE A 189 -2.36 9.76 -7.51
N PHE A 190 -1.68 10.81 -7.96
CA PHE A 190 -2.28 12.11 -8.23
C PHE A 190 -2.00 12.52 -9.67
N VAL A 191 -3.07 12.69 -10.47
CA VAL A 191 -2.99 13.12 -11.86
C VAL A 191 -3.59 14.52 -11.97
N ASP A 192 -2.74 15.51 -12.22
CA ASP A 192 -3.12 16.91 -12.36
C ASP A 192 -3.10 17.29 -13.84
N TYR A 193 -4.29 17.30 -14.45
CA TYR A 193 -4.46 17.73 -15.84
C TYR A 193 -4.23 19.23 -15.96
N ALA A 194 -3.68 19.67 -17.09
CA ALA A 194 -3.41 21.08 -17.35
C ALA A 194 -4.69 21.95 -17.22
N THR A 195 -5.86 21.40 -17.51
CA THR A 195 -7.16 22.07 -17.31
C THR A 195 -7.47 22.41 -15.85
N ASN A 196 -6.86 21.71 -14.89
CA ASN A 196 -7.01 21.96 -13.46
C ASN A 196 -5.98 22.96 -12.92
N PHE A 197 -5.00 23.36 -13.75
CA PHE A 197 -3.94 24.26 -13.32
C PHE A 197 -4.50 25.64 -12.99
N LYS A 198 -4.00 26.22 -11.89
CA LYS A 198 -4.38 27.58 -11.51
C LYS A 198 -3.71 28.57 -12.46
N ASN A 199 -4.48 29.21 -13.34
CA ASN A 199 -3.97 30.20 -14.29
C ASN A 199 -3.12 31.32 -13.64
N THR A 200 -3.37 31.65 -12.37
CA THR A 200 -2.58 32.62 -11.59
C THR A 200 -1.12 32.20 -11.39
N ASN A 201 -0.82 30.91 -11.53
CA ASN A 201 0.52 30.35 -11.38
C ASN A 201 1.23 30.17 -12.73
N PHE A 202 0.60 30.56 -13.85
CA PHE A 202 1.27 30.57 -15.15
C PHE A 202 2.23 31.75 -15.28
N ASN A 203 3.46 31.43 -15.68
CA ASN A 203 4.44 32.39 -16.14
C ASN A 203 4.76 32.11 -17.60
N ASN A 204 4.34 32.99 -18.51
CA ASN A 204 4.44 32.81 -19.98
C ASN A 204 3.77 31.52 -20.52
N LEU A 205 2.81 30.96 -19.78
CA LEU A 205 1.98 29.85 -20.24
C LEU A 205 0.52 30.27 -20.39
N THR A 206 -0.22 29.55 -21.23
CA THR A 206 -1.67 29.64 -21.38
C THR A 206 -2.22 28.25 -21.69
N LEU A 207 -3.52 28.04 -21.49
CA LEU A 207 -4.21 26.87 -22.02
C LEU A 207 -4.59 27.06 -23.48
N GLU A 208 -4.30 26.05 -24.30
CA GLU A 208 -4.80 25.86 -25.66
C GLU A 208 -5.55 24.52 -25.70
N GLY A 209 -6.87 24.57 -25.63
CA GLY A 209 -7.69 23.38 -25.40
C GLY A 209 -7.46 22.82 -24.01
N ASP A 210 -7.10 21.54 -23.94
CA ASP A 210 -6.80 20.79 -22.71
C ASP A 210 -5.31 20.80 -22.34
N ARG A 211 -4.48 21.59 -23.03
CA ARG A 211 -3.01 21.58 -22.87
C ARG A 211 -2.44 22.94 -22.52
N ALA A 212 -1.45 22.94 -21.64
CA ALA A 212 -0.64 24.13 -21.36
C ALA A 212 0.45 24.31 -22.43
N VAL A 213 0.56 25.53 -22.95
CA VAL A 213 1.49 25.94 -24.00
C VAL A 213 2.12 27.30 -23.68
N LEU A 214 3.26 27.59 -24.31
CA LEU A 214 3.92 28.90 -24.24
C LEU A 214 3.06 29.99 -24.90
N THR A 215 2.94 31.13 -24.24
CA THR A 215 2.33 32.32 -24.84
C THR A 215 3.13 32.80 -26.05
N THR A 216 2.43 33.45 -27.00
CA THR A 216 3.02 33.94 -28.25
C THR A 216 4.25 34.80 -27.99
N GLY A 217 5.35 34.53 -28.71
CA GLY A 217 6.59 35.28 -28.64
C GLY A 217 7.55 34.87 -27.51
N LYS A 218 7.16 33.96 -26.62
CA LYS A 218 8.00 33.50 -25.49
C LYS A 218 8.69 32.18 -25.80
N THR A 219 9.97 32.05 -25.47
CA THR A 219 10.74 30.81 -25.65
C THR A 219 10.80 29.94 -24.40
N GLU A 220 10.40 30.48 -23.24
CA GLU A 220 10.36 29.77 -21.96
C GLU A 220 9.16 30.22 -21.13
N GLY A 221 8.55 29.26 -20.45
CA GLY A 221 7.44 29.47 -19.54
C GLY A 221 7.38 28.36 -18.49
N SER A 222 6.70 28.63 -17.39
CA SER A 222 6.62 27.69 -16.28
C SER A 222 5.28 27.77 -15.56
N TYR A 223 4.96 26.69 -14.86
CA TYR A 223 3.86 26.59 -13.91
C TYR A 223 4.40 25.97 -12.63
N GLU A 224 4.09 26.57 -11.49
CA GLU A 224 4.37 25.99 -10.17
C GLU A 224 3.04 25.63 -9.49
N SER A 225 2.92 24.39 -9.05
CA SER A 225 1.68 23.89 -8.45
C SER A 225 1.43 24.53 -7.07
N PRO A 226 0.20 24.44 -6.53
CA PRO A 226 -0.01 24.54 -5.08
C PRO A 226 0.82 23.49 -4.32
N ILE A 227 0.89 23.63 -3.00
CA ILE A 227 1.45 22.59 -2.14
C ILE A 227 0.39 21.50 -1.99
N PHE A 228 0.76 20.24 -2.22
CA PHE A 228 -0.11 19.10 -2.00
C PHE A 228 0.30 18.39 -0.72
N LYS A 229 -0.55 18.44 0.31
CA LYS A 229 -0.44 17.59 1.51
C LYS A 229 -0.93 16.20 1.11
N ALA A 230 -0.15 15.16 1.40
CA ALA A 230 -0.48 13.79 1.04
C ALA A 230 -0.40 12.87 2.26
N ASN A 231 -0.83 11.62 2.08
CA ASN A 231 -0.45 10.55 3.00
C ASN A 231 1.08 10.46 3.10
N ASN A 232 1.60 10.11 4.27
CA ASN A 232 3.04 9.97 4.46
C ASN A 232 3.63 8.94 3.47
N PHE A 233 4.67 9.30 2.74
CA PHE A 233 5.26 8.44 1.70
C PHE A 233 6.78 8.30 1.83
N LYS A 234 7.31 7.14 1.43
CA LYS A 234 8.74 6.80 1.44
C LYS A 234 9.43 7.13 0.12
N THR A 235 8.70 6.99 -0.99
CA THR A 235 9.21 7.32 -2.32
C THR A 235 8.16 8.03 -3.15
N LEU A 236 8.62 8.81 -4.13
CA LEU A 236 7.78 9.51 -5.11
C LEU A 236 8.38 9.33 -6.50
N VAL A 237 7.55 9.03 -7.50
CA VAL A 237 7.92 9.15 -8.92
C VAL A 237 7.03 10.20 -9.56
N GLY A 238 7.66 11.21 -10.15
CA GLY A 238 7.00 12.24 -10.94
C GLY A 238 7.12 11.92 -12.42
N SER A 239 6.00 11.97 -13.14
CA SER A 239 5.96 11.83 -14.60
C SER A 239 5.03 12.88 -15.19
N TRP A 240 5.13 13.13 -16.50
CA TRP A 240 4.31 14.11 -17.18
C TRP A 240 4.04 13.67 -18.61
N ALA A 241 2.91 14.14 -19.15
CA ALA A 241 2.57 13.92 -20.54
C ALA A 241 2.68 15.23 -21.32
N ALA A 242 3.56 15.28 -22.33
CA ALA A 242 3.73 16.44 -23.18
C ALA A 242 4.09 16.06 -24.62
N ILE A 243 3.42 16.70 -25.57
CA ILE A 243 3.87 16.72 -26.97
C ILE A 243 5.12 17.59 -27.04
N SER A 244 6.23 17.02 -27.49
CA SER A 244 7.54 17.66 -27.59
C SER A 244 8.29 17.13 -28.82
N ASN A 245 9.39 17.77 -29.21
CA ASN A 245 10.18 17.39 -30.39
C ASN A 245 11.61 17.94 -30.29
N THR A 246 12.39 17.85 -31.36
CA THR A 246 13.79 18.29 -31.41
C THR A 246 14.01 19.80 -31.22
N LYS A 247 12.96 20.61 -31.15
CA LYS A 247 13.03 22.07 -30.96
C LYS A 247 12.27 22.57 -29.73
N THR A 248 11.56 21.67 -29.04
CA THR A 248 10.65 22.04 -27.96
C THR A 248 10.72 21.00 -26.86
N THR A 249 10.86 21.41 -25.62
CA THR A 249 10.99 20.49 -24.50
C THR A 249 10.04 20.80 -23.36
N ALA A 250 9.76 19.78 -22.57
CA ALA A 250 9.07 19.88 -21.31
C ALA A 250 9.94 19.26 -20.21
N GLU A 251 9.98 19.90 -19.04
CA GLU A 251 10.72 19.43 -17.87
C GLU A 251 9.80 19.46 -16.65
N LEU A 252 9.81 18.37 -15.87
CA LEU A 252 9.20 18.29 -14.56
C LEU A 252 10.25 18.43 -13.46
N GLN A 253 9.94 19.25 -12.47
CA GLN A 253 10.70 19.35 -11.23
C GLN A 253 9.78 19.09 -10.04
N VAL A 254 10.23 18.33 -9.05
CA VAL A 254 9.45 18.01 -7.85
C VAL A 254 10.28 18.26 -6.59
N ARG A 255 9.65 18.81 -5.55
CA ARG A 255 10.21 18.87 -4.20
C ARG A 255 9.26 18.22 -3.20
N VAL A 256 9.82 17.73 -2.10
CA VAL A 256 9.10 17.01 -1.04
C VAL A 256 9.36 17.65 0.32
N ARG A 257 8.41 17.51 1.25
CA ARG A 257 8.52 18.03 2.62
C ARG A 257 8.60 16.90 3.63
N VAL A 258 9.56 16.99 4.55
CA VAL A 258 9.78 16.04 5.65
C VAL A 258 9.92 16.85 6.93
N ASP A 259 9.10 16.56 7.95
CA ASP A 259 9.12 17.25 9.24
C ASP A 259 9.10 18.79 9.12
N GLY A 260 8.31 19.32 8.18
CA GLY A 260 8.22 20.76 7.91
C GLY A 260 9.37 21.35 7.08
N VAL A 261 10.39 20.57 6.72
CA VAL A 261 11.54 21.01 5.92
C VAL A 261 11.37 20.57 4.47
N TRP A 262 11.49 21.51 3.54
CA TRP A 262 11.45 21.24 2.10
C TRP A 262 12.81 20.81 1.56
N SER A 263 12.82 19.83 0.68
CA SER A 263 13.93 19.58 -0.23
C SER A 263 14.08 20.73 -1.25
N LYS A 264 15.20 20.75 -1.96
CA LYS A 264 15.33 21.43 -3.24
C LYS A 264 14.34 20.81 -4.25
N TYR A 265 14.12 21.52 -5.34
CA TYR A 265 13.48 20.92 -6.53
C TYR A 265 14.46 19.96 -7.20
N PHE A 266 14.03 18.71 -7.37
CA PHE A 266 14.72 17.70 -8.16
C PHE A 266 14.17 17.72 -9.59
N SER A 267 15.06 17.88 -10.56
CA SER A 267 14.68 17.86 -11.99
C SER A 267 14.71 16.45 -12.55
N TYR A 268 13.64 16.05 -13.23
CA TYR A 268 13.61 14.80 -14.03
C TYR A 268 14.28 14.96 -15.40
N GLY A 269 14.96 16.07 -15.65
CA GLY A 269 15.56 16.38 -16.94
C GLY A 269 14.55 16.92 -17.95
N SER A 270 15.06 17.74 -18.87
CA SER A 270 14.27 18.26 -19.99
C SER A 270 14.13 17.17 -21.05
N PHE A 271 12.90 16.91 -21.49
CA PHE A 271 12.60 15.93 -22.53
C PHE A 271 12.09 16.60 -23.80
N GLY A 272 12.68 16.26 -24.95
CA GLY A 272 12.17 16.52 -26.28
C GLY A 272 12.32 15.28 -27.16
N LEU A 273 11.25 14.84 -27.84
CA LEU A 273 11.30 13.66 -28.69
C LEU A 273 12.35 13.82 -29.81
N GLY A 274 13.28 12.87 -29.90
CA GLY A 274 14.37 12.89 -30.88
C GLY A 274 15.64 13.63 -30.42
N LEU A 275 15.69 14.15 -29.20
CA LEU A 275 16.91 14.71 -28.59
C LEU A 275 17.70 13.65 -27.82
N GLU A 276 18.94 14.00 -27.47
CA GLU A 276 19.72 13.26 -26.47
C GLU A 276 19.26 13.62 -25.04
N ASN A 277 18.08 13.14 -24.66
CA ASN A 277 17.49 13.42 -23.36
C ASN A 277 18.36 12.83 -22.23
N LYS A 278 18.59 13.61 -21.17
CA LYS A 278 19.46 13.25 -20.05
C LYS A 278 18.81 13.60 -18.72
N MET A 279 18.89 12.67 -17.77
CA MET A 279 18.49 12.88 -16.39
C MET A 279 19.67 12.56 -15.45
N PHE A 280 19.81 13.35 -14.38
CA PHE A 280 20.93 13.24 -13.45
C PHE A 280 20.44 13.00 -12.03
N ASP A 281 21.13 12.09 -11.34
CA ASP A 281 20.95 11.88 -9.90
C ASP A 281 21.22 13.18 -9.14
N GLN A 282 20.39 13.46 -8.14
CA GLN A 282 20.43 14.69 -7.38
C GLN A 282 20.13 14.38 -5.92
N SER A 283 20.80 15.03 -4.98
CA SER A 283 20.51 14.85 -3.55
C SER A 283 20.59 16.15 -2.77
N ASP A 284 19.92 16.16 -1.62
CA ASP A 284 20.13 17.10 -0.53
C ASP A 284 19.96 16.38 0.83
N THR A 285 19.79 17.13 1.91
CA THR A 285 19.62 16.56 3.26
C THR A 285 18.27 15.88 3.48
N VAL A 286 17.24 16.22 2.70
CA VAL A 286 15.86 15.74 2.84
C VAL A 286 15.61 14.49 1.99
N ALA A 287 16.05 14.51 0.73
CA ALA A 287 15.77 13.44 -0.21
C ALA A 287 16.87 13.31 -1.29
N LYS A 288 16.76 12.26 -2.10
CA LYS A 288 17.55 12.10 -3.33
C LYS A 288 16.67 11.63 -4.48
N LEU A 289 16.88 12.17 -5.68
CA LEU A 289 16.44 11.58 -6.94
C LEU A 289 17.53 10.62 -7.41
N ASP A 290 17.14 9.36 -7.60
CA ASP A 290 17.99 8.25 -8.05
C ASP A 290 17.24 7.57 -9.19
N ASP A 291 17.70 7.85 -10.41
CA ASP A 291 16.94 7.62 -11.64
C ASP A 291 15.48 8.15 -11.50
N ASP A 292 14.46 7.32 -11.69
CA ASP A 292 13.05 7.75 -11.66
C ASP A 292 12.51 8.13 -10.28
N ILE A 293 13.23 7.81 -9.20
CA ILE A 293 12.63 7.74 -7.86
C ILE A 293 13.24 8.80 -6.94
N ILE A 294 12.38 9.65 -6.36
CA ILE A 294 12.73 10.45 -5.20
C ILE A 294 12.59 9.58 -3.95
N PHE A 295 13.72 9.26 -3.32
CA PHE A 295 13.80 8.57 -2.04
C PHE A 295 13.90 9.57 -0.89
N ILE A 296 13.10 9.36 0.16
CA ILE A 296 13.20 10.14 1.40
C ILE A 296 14.37 9.61 2.24
N ASN A 297 15.26 10.52 2.66
CA ASN A 297 16.46 10.15 3.40
C ASN A 297 16.15 9.77 4.85
N ASN A 298 17.13 9.12 5.50
CA ASN A 298 17.13 8.83 6.93
C ASN A 298 15.95 7.97 7.43
N ASN A 299 15.39 7.12 6.57
CA ASN A 299 14.24 6.25 6.87
C ASN A 299 13.01 7.03 7.40
N LYS A 300 12.86 8.28 6.95
CA LYS A 300 11.70 9.12 7.24
C LYS A 300 10.64 8.97 6.15
N THR A 301 9.51 9.64 6.35
CA THR A 301 8.48 9.81 5.33
C THR A 301 8.29 11.29 5.03
N ALA A 302 7.96 11.61 3.79
CA ALA A 302 7.51 12.94 3.41
C ALA A 302 5.99 13.04 3.54
N ASP A 303 5.50 14.24 3.83
CA ASP A 303 4.09 14.50 4.12
C ASP A 303 3.43 15.43 3.09
N ALA A 304 4.22 16.01 2.18
CA ALA A 304 3.76 16.89 1.13
C ALA A 304 4.73 16.90 -0.06
N PHE A 305 4.22 17.30 -1.22
CA PHE A 305 5.00 17.58 -2.42
C PHE A 305 4.54 18.87 -3.10
N GLN A 306 5.41 19.41 -3.95
CA GLN A 306 5.08 20.48 -4.87
C GLN A 306 5.87 20.27 -6.16
N TYR A 307 5.25 20.54 -7.30
CA TYR A 307 5.89 20.38 -8.58
C TYR A 307 5.95 21.69 -9.37
N LYS A 308 6.90 21.74 -10.30
CA LYS A 308 7.06 22.82 -11.26
C LYS A 308 7.28 22.22 -12.64
N VAL A 309 6.62 22.77 -13.64
CA VAL A 309 6.83 22.41 -15.04
C VAL A 309 7.48 23.58 -15.77
N ILE A 310 8.40 23.28 -16.67
CA ILE A 310 9.08 24.26 -17.53
C ILE A 310 8.91 23.80 -18.99
N LEU A 311 8.37 24.69 -19.83
CA LEU A 311 8.29 24.47 -21.28
C LEU A 311 9.29 25.38 -21.97
N LYS A 312 10.01 24.84 -22.96
CA LYS A 312 10.98 25.60 -23.77
C LYS A 312 10.78 25.35 -25.26
N ARG A 313 11.16 26.33 -26.07
CA ARG A 313 11.36 26.21 -27.52
C ARG A 313 12.56 27.04 -27.97
N ASP A 314 13.22 26.62 -29.04
CA ASP A 314 14.46 27.25 -29.51
C ASP A 314 14.24 28.70 -29.98
N THR A 315 13.19 28.93 -30.78
CA THR A 315 12.84 30.26 -31.30
C THR A 315 11.37 30.60 -31.05
N PRO A 316 10.99 31.90 -31.00
CA PRO A 316 9.59 32.30 -30.86
C PRO A 316 8.64 31.80 -31.95
N SER A 317 9.17 31.43 -33.13
CA SER A 317 8.40 30.89 -34.26
C SER A 317 8.17 29.39 -34.19
N ASP A 318 8.96 28.65 -33.41
CA ASP A 318 8.73 27.23 -33.23
C ASP A 318 7.42 27.01 -32.45
N GLN A 319 6.76 25.88 -32.68
CA GLN A 319 5.57 25.51 -31.92
C GLN A 319 5.92 25.36 -30.43
N SER A 320 4.95 25.53 -29.54
CA SER A 320 5.18 25.19 -28.13
C SER A 320 5.11 23.68 -27.93
N ALA A 321 5.88 23.15 -26.97
CA ALA A 321 5.52 21.89 -26.34
C ALA A 321 4.10 22.00 -25.76
N LYS A 322 3.33 20.91 -25.76
CA LYS A 322 1.93 20.89 -25.28
C LYS A 322 1.76 19.89 -24.14
N LEU A 323 1.80 20.38 -22.92
CA LEU A 323 1.65 19.59 -21.69
C LEU A 323 0.18 19.31 -21.40
N SER A 324 -0.21 18.05 -21.25
CA SER A 324 -1.57 17.64 -20.88
C SER A 324 -1.75 17.36 -19.40
N LEU A 325 -0.76 16.76 -18.73
CA LEU A 325 -0.84 16.44 -17.30
C LEU A 325 0.53 16.30 -16.62
N VAL A 326 0.51 16.38 -15.29
CA VAL A 326 1.57 15.89 -14.39
C VAL A 326 0.98 14.79 -13.53
N ALA A 327 1.71 13.69 -13.36
CA ALA A 327 1.33 12.58 -12.50
C ALA A 327 2.39 12.37 -11.40
N ILE A 328 1.92 12.20 -10.18
CA ILE A 328 2.73 11.95 -8.99
C ILE A 328 2.27 10.62 -8.39
N THR A 329 3.14 9.61 -8.42
CA THR A 329 2.87 8.32 -7.75
C THR A 329 3.71 8.18 -6.49
N LEU A 330 3.07 7.69 -5.43
CA LEU A 330 3.61 7.63 -4.07
C LEU A 330 3.76 6.18 -3.62
N GLU A 331 4.83 5.90 -2.89
CA GLU A 331 4.95 4.69 -2.08
C GLU A 331 4.64 5.01 -0.62
N ILE A 332 3.37 4.86 -0.25
CA ILE A 332 2.84 4.99 1.10
C ILE A 332 3.11 3.67 1.86
N PRO A 333 3.75 3.70 3.04
CA PRO A 333 4.01 2.52 3.84
C PRO A 333 2.71 1.98 4.46
N ASP A 334 2.61 0.65 4.55
CA ASP A 334 1.47 -0.06 5.14
C ASP A 334 0.10 0.33 4.53
N TYR A 335 0.12 0.82 3.28
CA TYR A 335 -1.05 1.31 2.59
C TYR A 335 -1.91 0.17 2.05
N VAL A 336 -3.19 0.22 2.37
CA VAL A 336 -4.20 -0.71 1.87
C VAL A 336 -5.13 0.07 0.95
N TYR A 337 -5.18 -0.34 -0.32
CA TYR A 337 -6.09 0.22 -1.31
C TYR A 337 -7.07 -0.87 -1.77
N ASN A 338 -8.26 -0.85 -1.16
CA ASN A 338 -9.31 -1.81 -1.49
C ASN A 338 -9.98 -1.40 -2.80
N VAL A 339 -10.06 -2.34 -3.72
CA VAL A 339 -10.69 -2.14 -5.02
C VAL A 339 -11.82 -3.16 -5.14
N ASP A 340 -13.04 -2.68 -5.35
CA ASP A 340 -14.18 -3.55 -5.62
C ASP A 340 -14.06 -4.14 -7.03
N ILE A 341 -13.91 -5.46 -7.07
CA ILE A 341 -13.84 -6.23 -8.32
C ILE A 341 -15.07 -7.11 -8.55
N SER A 342 -16.10 -7.01 -7.70
CA SER A 342 -17.27 -7.89 -7.72
C SER A 342 -18.06 -7.85 -9.03
N ASN A 343 -18.02 -6.71 -9.73
CA ASN A 343 -18.73 -6.46 -10.98
C ASN A 343 -17.83 -6.48 -12.23
N LEU A 344 -16.56 -6.89 -12.10
CA LEU A 344 -15.67 -6.95 -13.27
C LEU A 344 -16.02 -8.14 -14.19
N PRO A 345 -15.80 -8.00 -15.51
CA PRO A 345 -15.88 -9.13 -16.44
C PRO A 345 -14.98 -10.29 -16.01
N SER A 346 -15.35 -11.54 -16.33
CA SER A 346 -14.48 -12.70 -16.06
C SER A 346 -13.28 -12.78 -16.99
N LYS A 347 -13.27 -12.05 -18.10
CA LYS A 347 -12.15 -11.94 -19.03
C LYS A 347 -12.11 -10.55 -19.67
N VAL A 348 -10.92 -9.97 -19.72
CA VAL A 348 -10.58 -8.78 -20.52
C VAL A 348 -9.35 -9.14 -21.34
N GLU A 349 -9.32 -8.80 -22.61
CA GLU A 349 -8.21 -9.09 -23.52
C GLU A 349 -8.13 -8.01 -24.60
N TYR A 350 -6.95 -7.43 -24.75
CA TYR A 350 -6.61 -6.43 -25.75
C TYR A 350 -5.70 -7.07 -26.80
N ASP A 351 -6.02 -6.85 -28.07
CA ASP A 351 -5.24 -7.34 -29.20
C ASP A 351 -4.06 -6.39 -29.47
N LEU A 352 -2.90 -6.69 -28.88
CA LEU A 352 -1.66 -5.93 -29.07
C LEU A 352 -0.76 -6.60 -30.11
N PRO A 353 0.07 -5.82 -30.84
CA PRO A 353 1.05 -6.41 -31.74
C PRO A 353 2.14 -7.15 -30.97
N ASN A 354 2.63 -8.26 -31.55
CA ASN A 354 3.73 -9.03 -30.98
C ASN A 354 5.09 -8.49 -31.44
N LEU A 355 5.89 -7.99 -30.49
CA LEU A 355 7.26 -7.55 -30.72
C LEU A 355 8.22 -8.33 -29.81
N TYR A 356 9.03 -9.19 -30.42
CA TYR A 356 10.07 -9.95 -29.72
C TYR A 356 11.38 -9.16 -29.71
N GLN A 357 11.83 -8.71 -28.52
CA GLN A 357 12.94 -7.75 -28.43
C GLN A 357 14.26 -8.25 -29.01
N ILE A 358 14.49 -9.57 -28.95
CA ILE A 358 15.76 -10.19 -29.37
C ILE A 358 15.96 -10.10 -30.89
N ASP A 359 14.88 -9.87 -31.65
CA ASP A 359 14.97 -9.65 -33.10
C ASP A 359 15.72 -8.37 -33.46
N VAL A 360 15.89 -7.42 -32.53
CA VAL A 360 16.67 -6.19 -32.79
C VAL A 360 18.18 -6.44 -32.62
N PRO A 361 18.97 -6.40 -33.71
CA PRO A 361 20.38 -6.72 -33.62
C PRO A 361 21.15 -5.72 -32.75
N GLY A 362 21.97 -6.24 -31.85
CA GLY A 362 22.93 -5.48 -31.04
C GLY A 362 22.36 -4.80 -29.79
N ILE A 363 21.04 -4.68 -29.67
CA ILE A 363 20.39 -4.01 -28.52
C ILE A 363 19.23 -4.83 -27.93
N GLY A 364 18.88 -5.96 -28.55
CA GLY A 364 17.73 -6.77 -28.18
C GLY A 364 17.73 -7.26 -26.73
N ASP A 365 18.89 -7.40 -26.10
CA ASP A 365 19.02 -7.82 -24.69
C ASP A 365 18.66 -6.73 -23.66
N SER A 366 18.39 -5.49 -24.10
CA SER A 366 18.30 -4.33 -23.21
C SER A 366 17.14 -3.36 -23.53
N ILE A 367 16.24 -3.72 -24.44
CA ILE A 367 15.15 -2.84 -24.93
C ILE A 367 13.74 -3.29 -24.54
N CYS A 368 13.57 -4.04 -23.44
CA CYS A 368 12.26 -4.51 -23.00
C CYS A 368 11.23 -3.37 -22.77
N SER A 369 11.68 -2.27 -22.16
CA SER A 369 10.86 -1.08 -21.89
C SER A 369 10.38 -0.37 -23.17
N PRO A 370 11.24 0.04 -24.11
CA PRO A 370 10.80 0.67 -25.35
C PRO A 370 10.09 -0.30 -26.30
N THR A 371 10.33 -1.61 -26.19
CA THR A 371 9.54 -2.62 -26.93
C THR A 371 8.11 -2.66 -26.41
N SER A 372 7.93 -2.66 -25.09
CA SER A 372 6.61 -2.55 -24.45
C SER A 372 5.89 -1.24 -24.81
N ALA A 373 6.62 -0.12 -24.79
CA ALA A 373 6.10 1.18 -25.22
C ALA A 373 5.67 1.20 -26.69
N ALA A 374 6.44 0.55 -27.59
CA ALA A 374 6.07 0.42 -28.99
C ALA A 374 4.78 -0.39 -29.18
N MET A 375 4.62 -1.51 -28.46
CA MET A 375 3.39 -2.31 -28.50
C MET A 375 2.17 -1.48 -28.08
N MET A 376 2.28 -0.72 -26.99
CA MET A 376 1.21 0.16 -26.52
C MET A 376 0.89 1.30 -27.51
N LEU A 377 1.91 1.97 -28.06
CA LEU A 377 1.72 3.02 -29.06
C LEU A 377 1.04 2.50 -30.32
N MET A 378 1.46 1.32 -30.81
CA MET A 378 0.85 0.68 -31.98
C MET A 378 -0.60 0.26 -31.71
N TYR A 379 -0.90 -0.25 -30.51
CA TYR A 379 -2.28 -0.51 -30.09
C TYR A 379 -3.15 0.77 -30.11
N HIS A 380 -2.58 1.94 -29.78
CA HIS A 380 -3.24 3.25 -29.89
C HIS A 380 -3.26 3.85 -31.31
N GLY A 381 -2.83 3.09 -32.32
CA GLY A 381 -2.86 3.47 -33.73
C GLY A 381 -1.67 4.29 -34.20
N HIS A 382 -0.60 4.39 -33.41
CA HIS A 382 0.64 5.04 -33.86
C HIS A 382 1.45 4.12 -34.76
N GLU A 383 2.09 4.72 -35.74
CA GLU A 383 2.94 4.02 -36.69
C GLU A 383 4.39 4.46 -36.55
N PHE A 384 5.30 3.49 -36.63
CA PHE A 384 6.73 3.73 -36.75
C PHE A 384 7.18 3.71 -38.21
N SER A 385 8.31 4.36 -38.49
CA SER A 385 8.95 4.35 -39.81
C SER A 385 9.65 3.02 -40.11
N ASP A 386 10.26 2.40 -39.09
CA ASP A 386 10.79 1.03 -39.16
C ASP A 386 9.63 0.04 -39.05
N LYS A 387 9.07 -0.38 -40.19
CA LYS A 387 7.91 -1.30 -40.24
C LYS A 387 8.25 -2.74 -39.83
N GLU A 388 9.50 -3.14 -39.97
CA GLU A 388 9.94 -4.51 -39.64
C GLU A 388 10.26 -4.63 -38.15
N LEU A 389 10.97 -3.65 -37.60
CA LEU A 389 11.38 -3.62 -36.19
C LEU A 389 11.03 -2.27 -35.57
N PRO A 390 9.74 -1.97 -35.34
CA PRO A 390 9.29 -0.68 -34.79
C PRO A 390 9.95 -0.36 -33.43
N HIS A 391 10.23 -1.39 -32.64
CA HIS A 391 10.89 -1.27 -31.35
C HIS A 391 12.38 -0.88 -31.44
N ARG A 392 13.02 -1.01 -32.61
CA ARG A 392 14.35 -0.43 -32.87
C ARG A 392 14.29 1.09 -32.99
N GLU A 393 13.20 1.64 -33.53
CA GLU A 393 12.96 3.07 -33.59
C GLU A 393 12.58 3.61 -32.21
N SER A 394 11.64 2.96 -31.50
CA SER A 394 11.26 3.37 -30.15
C SER A 394 12.46 3.35 -29.19
N ALA A 395 13.34 2.34 -29.28
CA ALA A 395 14.56 2.28 -28.46
C ALA A 395 15.45 3.52 -28.66
N LYS A 396 15.56 4.06 -29.88
CA LYS A 396 16.33 5.29 -30.14
C LYS A 396 15.65 6.52 -29.58
N LEU A 397 14.32 6.62 -29.74
CA LEU A 397 13.52 7.77 -29.32
C LEU A 397 13.42 7.90 -27.79
N LEU A 398 13.41 6.76 -27.09
CA LEU A 398 13.16 6.68 -25.65
C LEU A 398 14.43 6.55 -24.81
N ARG A 399 15.61 6.54 -25.44
CA ARG A 399 16.90 6.35 -24.75
C ARG A 399 17.18 7.45 -23.73
N GLU A 400 17.66 7.05 -22.56
CA GLU A 400 18.19 7.96 -21.54
C GLU A 400 19.72 7.96 -21.70
N TYR A 401 20.28 9.11 -22.10
CA TYR A 401 21.66 9.18 -22.57
C TYR A 401 22.69 9.34 -21.45
N ASN A 402 22.29 9.65 -20.21
CA ASN A 402 23.21 9.80 -19.09
C ASN A 402 23.66 8.43 -18.54
N SER A 403 22.71 7.59 -18.17
CA SER A 403 22.90 6.19 -17.74
C SER A 403 23.16 5.26 -18.91
N GLY A 404 22.75 5.64 -20.12
CA GLY A 404 22.93 4.86 -21.35
C GLY A 404 21.90 3.75 -21.55
N ILE A 405 20.91 3.63 -20.66
CA ILE A 405 19.81 2.66 -20.76
C ILE A 405 18.77 3.10 -21.79
N TYR A 406 17.95 2.16 -22.24
CA TYR A 406 16.88 2.42 -23.20
C TYR A 406 15.62 2.99 -22.53
N GLY A 407 15.80 4.15 -21.92
CA GLY A 407 14.78 4.89 -21.19
C GLY A 407 14.53 4.33 -19.80
N ASN A 408 14.52 5.22 -18.82
CA ASN A 408 13.96 4.93 -17.51
C ASN A 408 12.42 4.97 -17.58
N TRP A 409 11.73 4.73 -16.45
CA TRP A 409 10.27 4.69 -16.44
C TRP A 409 9.65 6.01 -16.91
N VAL A 410 10.20 7.13 -16.46
CA VAL A 410 9.68 8.47 -16.77
C VAL A 410 9.89 8.81 -18.24
N PHE A 411 11.08 8.53 -18.81
CA PHE A 411 11.39 8.83 -20.22
C PHE A 411 10.60 7.96 -21.19
N ASN A 412 10.30 6.71 -20.84
CA ASN A 412 9.39 5.89 -21.65
C ASN A 412 7.98 6.47 -21.67
N THR A 413 7.45 6.92 -20.52
CA THR A 413 6.10 7.50 -20.47
C THR A 413 6.05 8.88 -21.14
N VAL A 414 6.90 9.85 -20.80
CA VAL A 414 6.88 11.14 -21.52
C VAL A 414 7.18 10.97 -23.03
N GLY A 415 8.00 9.99 -23.40
CA GLY A 415 8.28 9.69 -24.80
C GLY A 415 7.08 9.11 -25.56
N MET A 416 6.28 8.22 -24.94
CA MET A 416 4.97 7.84 -25.51
C MET A 416 4.02 9.04 -25.58
N SER A 417 4.04 9.90 -24.56
CA SER A 417 3.20 11.11 -24.53
C SER A 417 3.55 12.13 -25.61
N ALA A 418 4.77 12.09 -26.14
CA ALA A 418 5.18 12.94 -27.25
C ALA A 418 4.42 12.63 -28.56
N PHE A 419 3.82 11.43 -28.66
CA PHE A 419 2.91 11.05 -29.75
C PHE A 419 1.46 11.57 -29.53
N GLY A 420 1.21 12.29 -28.44
CA GLY A 420 -0.08 12.89 -28.13
C GLY A 420 -0.93 12.10 -27.12
N GLU A 421 -0.47 10.94 -26.68
CA GLU A 421 -1.14 10.15 -25.63
C GLU A 421 -0.94 10.77 -24.24
N ASN A 422 -1.84 10.46 -23.31
CA ASN A 422 -1.65 10.73 -21.89
C ASN A 422 -1.07 9.49 -21.24
N THR A 423 0.24 9.50 -20.98
CA THR A 423 0.89 8.38 -20.30
C THR A 423 1.70 8.82 -19.10
N TYR A 424 1.75 7.98 -18.10
CA TYR A 424 2.43 8.26 -16.84
C TYR A 424 2.77 6.98 -16.09
N VAL A 425 3.64 7.12 -15.09
CA VAL A 425 4.01 6.04 -14.18
C VAL A 425 3.01 5.99 -13.04
N GLN A 426 2.49 4.79 -12.75
CA GLN A 426 1.67 4.52 -11.57
C GLN A 426 2.23 3.34 -10.80
N ARG A 427 2.14 3.39 -9.47
CA ARG A 427 2.28 2.22 -8.62
C ARG A 427 0.92 1.60 -8.32
N ILE A 428 0.85 0.27 -8.31
CA ILE A 428 -0.34 -0.48 -7.90
C ILE A 428 -0.08 -1.19 -6.58
N TYR A 429 -1.10 -1.35 -5.74
CA TYR A 429 -0.97 -1.94 -4.41
C TYR A 429 -1.55 -3.35 -4.29
N SER A 430 -2.30 -3.80 -5.29
CA SER A 430 -2.93 -5.12 -5.30
C SER A 430 -3.10 -5.67 -6.70
N PHE A 431 -3.32 -6.99 -6.80
CA PHE A 431 -3.71 -7.62 -8.05
C PHE A 431 -5.09 -7.13 -8.48
N GLU A 432 -6.00 -6.93 -7.54
CA GLU A 432 -7.35 -6.40 -7.73
C GLU A 432 -7.32 -5.01 -8.39
N GLU A 433 -6.40 -4.14 -7.99
CA GLU A 433 -6.21 -2.83 -8.62
C GLU A 433 -5.79 -2.96 -10.09
N LEU A 434 -4.88 -3.89 -10.40
CA LEU A 434 -4.51 -4.17 -11.80
C LEU A 434 -5.70 -4.67 -12.62
N LEU A 435 -6.51 -5.60 -12.08
CA LEU A 435 -7.70 -6.10 -12.77
C LEU A 435 -8.70 -4.97 -13.07
N HIS A 436 -8.95 -4.11 -12.08
CA HIS A 436 -9.83 -2.97 -12.24
C HIS A 436 -9.29 -1.99 -13.28
N HIS A 437 -7.99 -1.69 -13.26
CA HIS A 437 -7.34 -0.85 -14.26
C HIS A 437 -7.50 -1.42 -15.67
N LEU A 438 -7.21 -2.71 -15.86
CA LEU A 438 -7.34 -3.38 -17.15
C LEU A 438 -8.78 -3.35 -17.66
N ALA A 439 -9.78 -3.45 -16.77
CA ALA A 439 -11.19 -3.45 -17.15
C ALA A 439 -11.76 -2.06 -17.48
N THR A 440 -11.15 -0.99 -16.94
CA THR A 440 -11.72 0.38 -17.00
C THR A 440 -10.88 1.37 -17.78
N VAL A 441 -9.59 1.10 -17.96
CA VAL A 441 -8.62 2.01 -18.61
C VAL A 441 -8.03 1.37 -19.86
N GLY A 442 -7.35 0.23 -19.75
CA GLY A 442 -6.65 -0.37 -20.90
C GLY A 442 -5.44 -1.24 -20.51
N PRO A 443 -4.69 -1.74 -21.50
CA PRO A 443 -3.45 -2.49 -21.27
C PRO A 443 -2.35 -1.60 -20.70
N VAL A 444 -1.44 -2.20 -19.93
CA VAL A 444 -0.36 -1.48 -19.24
C VAL A 444 0.97 -2.17 -19.42
N ALA A 445 2.07 -1.44 -19.51
CA ALA A 445 3.39 -2.06 -19.30
C ALA A 445 3.58 -2.31 -17.81
N LEU A 446 4.11 -3.46 -17.41
CA LEU A 446 4.35 -3.86 -16.02
C LEU A 446 5.84 -4.15 -15.81
N SER A 447 6.40 -3.53 -14.77
CA SER A 447 7.77 -3.75 -14.32
C SER A 447 7.83 -4.99 -13.42
N ILE A 448 8.70 -5.94 -13.77
CA ILE A 448 8.87 -7.19 -13.03
C ILE A 448 10.34 -7.45 -12.65
N ARG A 449 10.55 -8.27 -11.62
CA ARG A 449 11.85 -8.79 -11.17
C ARG A 449 11.64 -10.10 -10.42
N GLY A 450 12.45 -11.12 -10.73
CA GLY A 450 12.39 -12.42 -10.08
C GLY A 450 12.26 -13.57 -11.09
N ASN A 451 11.78 -14.71 -10.61
CA ASN A 451 11.61 -15.92 -11.41
C ASN A 451 10.17 -16.02 -11.93
N THR A 452 9.99 -15.91 -13.25
CA THR A 452 8.69 -15.98 -13.92
C THR A 452 8.18 -17.43 -14.09
N GLY A 453 8.99 -18.42 -13.71
CA GLY A 453 8.79 -19.83 -14.05
C GLY A 453 9.26 -20.18 -15.47
N ARG A 454 9.54 -19.18 -16.31
CA ARG A 454 10.11 -19.33 -17.66
C ARG A 454 11.57 -18.90 -17.69
N TYR A 455 11.91 -17.83 -16.97
CA TYR A 455 13.25 -17.30 -16.82
C TYR A 455 13.37 -16.48 -15.54
N ASN A 456 14.61 -16.14 -15.15
CA ASN A 456 14.88 -15.25 -14.04
C ASN A 456 15.38 -13.89 -14.55
N THR A 457 14.86 -12.79 -14.00
CA THR A 457 15.25 -11.43 -14.39
C THR A 457 15.58 -10.55 -13.19
N ASN A 458 16.59 -9.69 -13.34
CA ASN A 458 16.93 -8.63 -12.38
C ASN A 458 16.11 -7.35 -12.58
N GLY A 459 15.34 -7.28 -13.66
CA GLY A 459 14.50 -6.16 -14.05
C GLY A 459 14.07 -6.36 -15.50
N HIS A 460 12.76 -6.35 -15.75
CA HIS A 460 12.19 -6.50 -17.10
C HIS A 460 10.86 -5.76 -17.20
N LEU A 461 10.49 -5.36 -18.41
CA LEU A 461 9.19 -4.77 -18.73
C LEU A 461 8.49 -5.67 -19.74
N LEU A 462 7.21 -5.94 -19.48
CA LEU A 462 6.28 -6.61 -20.39
C LEU A 462 4.97 -5.83 -20.47
N VAL A 463 4.10 -6.12 -21.43
CA VAL A 463 2.75 -5.54 -21.47
C VAL A 463 1.74 -6.53 -20.91
N VAL A 464 0.90 -6.10 -19.98
CA VAL A 464 -0.28 -6.84 -19.52
C VAL A 464 -1.44 -6.46 -20.44
N SER A 465 -1.84 -7.40 -21.30
CA SER A 465 -2.90 -7.23 -22.30
C SER A 465 -4.27 -7.60 -21.78
N GLY A 466 -4.40 -8.04 -20.54
CA GLY A 466 -5.69 -8.39 -19.96
C GLY A 466 -5.58 -9.39 -18.83
N TYR A 467 -6.71 -10.04 -18.54
CA TYR A 467 -6.81 -11.04 -17.49
C TYR A 467 -7.91 -12.06 -17.76
N GLU A 468 -7.82 -13.19 -17.05
CA GLU A 468 -8.81 -14.26 -17.08
C GLU A 468 -9.05 -14.77 -15.65
N ILE A 469 -10.32 -14.77 -15.23
CA ILE A 469 -10.79 -15.30 -13.95
C ILE A 469 -11.59 -16.58 -14.23
N THR A 470 -11.08 -17.70 -13.73
CA THR A 470 -11.69 -19.03 -13.87
C THR A 470 -11.92 -19.66 -12.51
N PRO A 471 -12.75 -20.72 -12.38
CA PRO A 471 -12.85 -21.50 -11.14
C PRO A 471 -11.50 -22.08 -10.69
N SER A 472 -10.57 -22.30 -11.61
CA SER A 472 -9.22 -22.81 -11.33
C SER A 472 -8.20 -21.74 -10.91
N GLY A 473 -8.55 -20.45 -10.98
CA GLY A 473 -7.68 -19.35 -10.58
C GLY A 473 -7.73 -18.15 -11.51
N ARG A 474 -6.95 -17.12 -11.14
CA ARG A 474 -6.83 -15.85 -11.84
C ARG A 474 -5.47 -15.74 -12.53
N ASN A 475 -5.47 -15.19 -13.73
CA ASN A 475 -4.26 -15.02 -14.53
C ASN A 475 -4.26 -13.65 -15.22
N ILE A 476 -3.06 -13.12 -15.43
CA ILE A 476 -2.83 -12.01 -16.37
C ILE A 476 -2.41 -12.57 -17.73
N LEU A 477 -2.93 -11.94 -18.78
CA LEU A 477 -2.53 -12.13 -20.17
C LEU A 477 -1.44 -11.11 -20.47
N VAL A 478 -0.33 -11.53 -21.08
CA VAL A 478 0.81 -10.65 -21.32
C VAL A 478 1.38 -10.79 -22.72
N HIS A 479 2.01 -9.71 -23.20
CA HIS A 479 2.99 -9.71 -24.28
C HIS A 479 4.36 -9.47 -23.63
N ASP A 480 5.09 -10.56 -23.42
CA ASP A 480 6.42 -10.59 -22.82
C ASP A 480 7.48 -10.54 -23.92
N PRO A 481 8.13 -9.37 -24.15
CA PRO A 481 9.04 -9.21 -25.27
C PRO A 481 10.30 -10.08 -25.16
N ASN A 482 10.57 -10.71 -24.02
CA ASN A 482 11.70 -11.63 -23.82
C ASN A 482 11.37 -13.09 -24.16
N LEU A 483 10.10 -13.41 -24.46
CA LEU A 483 9.69 -14.75 -24.89
C LEU A 483 9.53 -14.81 -26.42
N PRO A 484 10.02 -15.86 -27.11
CA PRO A 484 9.83 -16.01 -28.56
C PRO A 484 8.35 -16.05 -28.98
N GLU A 485 7.48 -16.60 -28.13
CA GLU A 485 6.04 -16.62 -28.34
C GLU A 485 5.36 -15.26 -28.13
N VAL A 486 6.02 -14.33 -27.42
CA VAL A 486 5.54 -13.02 -26.93
C VAL A 486 4.29 -13.12 -26.06
N GLU A 487 3.20 -13.65 -26.58
CA GLU A 487 1.98 -13.91 -25.83
C GLU A 487 2.17 -15.02 -24.80
N TYR A 488 1.84 -14.72 -23.55
CA TYR A 488 1.92 -15.68 -22.48
C TYR A 488 0.88 -15.40 -21.39
N LYS A 489 0.73 -16.35 -20.46
CA LYS A 489 -0.18 -16.25 -19.33
C LYS A 489 0.56 -16.51 -18.02
N TYR A 490 0.55 -15.52 -17.12
CA TYR A 490 1.09 -15.69 -15.77
C TYR A 490 -0.06 -15.80 -14.76
N SER A 491 0.03 -16.80 -13.88
CA SER A 491 -0.91 -16.91 -12.76
C SER A 491 -0.72 -15.75 -11.79
N GLU A 492 -1.76 -15.43 -11.02
CA GLU A 492 -1.68 -14.46 -9.94
C GLU A 492 -0.54 -14.75 -8.96
N SER A 493 -0.28 -16.03 -8.65
CA SER A 493 0.86 -16.40 -7.78
C SER A 493 2.19 -15.98 -8.39
N ILE A 494 2.37 -16.13 -9.71
CA ILE A 494 3.58 -15.67 -10.39
C ILE A 494 3.63 -14.14 -10.36
N PHE A 495 2.53 -13.46 -10.71
CA PHE A 495 2.45 -12.00 -10.63
C PHE A 495 2.87 -11.47 -9.25
N ASN A 496 2.27 -11.98 -8.18
CA ASN A 496 2.55 -11.55 -6.79
C ASN A 496 4.03 -11.77 -6.40
N ASN A 497 4.68 -12.77 -7.00
CA ASN A 497 6.09 -13.06 -6.74
C ASN A 497 7.08 -12.20 -7.54
N ILE A 498 6.67 -11.65 -8.69
CA ILE A 498 7.59 -10.96 -9.62
C ILE A 498 7.29 -9.48 -9.81
N THR A 499 6.09 -9.01 -9.48
CA THR A 499 5.70 -7.61 -9.72
C THR A 499 6.60 -6.65 -8.93
N ARG A 500 7.03 -5.57 -9.58
CA ARG A 500 7.63 -4.41 -8.89
C ARG A 500 6.60 -3.35 -8.55
N ASN A 501 5.31 -3.65 -8.79
CA ASN A 501 4.18 -2.76 -8.52
C ASN A 501 4.29 -1.43 -9.24
N VAL A 502 4.91 -1.39 -10.42
CA VAL A 502 5.07 -0.19 -11.25
C VAL A 502 4.55 -0.50 -12.65
N ILE A 503 3.63 0.33 -13.12
CA ILE A 503 3.01 0.23 -14.43
C ILE A 503 3.19 1.52 -15.24
N TYR A 504 3.18 1.40 -16.56
CA TYR A 504 2.99 2.52 -17.47
C TYR A 504 1.51 2.55 -17.86
N VAL A 505 0.83 3.61 -17.42
CA VAL A 505 -0.55 3.88 -17.81
C VAL A 505 -0.53 4.64 -19.11
N MET A 506 -1.39 4.26 -20.05
CA MET A 506 -1.75 5.05 -21.22
C MET A 506 -3.27 5.16 -21.22
N GLU A 507 -3.79 6.36 -21.02
CA GLU A 507 -5.24 6.56 -20.92
C GLU A 507 -5.92 6.24 -22.26
N ALA A 508 -7.08 5.60 -22.22
CA ALA A 508 -7.92 5.43 -23.40
C ALA A 508 -8.31 6.80 -23.98
N LYS A 509 -8.30 6.92 -25.32
CA LYS A 509 -8.84 8.09 -26.02
C LYS A 509 -10.34 8.18 -25.72
N LYS A 510 -10.76 9.26 -25.05
CA LYS A 510 -12.18 9.56 -24.77
C LYS A 510 -12.94 10.00 -26.01
#